data_AF-A0A9E4HR60-F1
#
_entry.id   AF-A0A9E4HR60-F1
#
_cell.length_a   1.000
_cell.length_b   1.000
_cell.length_c   1.000
_cell.angle_alpha   90.00
_cell.angle_beta   90.00
_cell.angle_gamma   90.00
#
_symmetry.space_group_name_H-M   'P 1'
#
loop_
_entity.id
_entity.type
_entity.pdbx_description
1 polymer ?
#
loop_
_entity_poly.entity_id
_entity_poly.type
_entity_poly.pdbx_seq_one_letter_code
_entity_poly.pdbx_strand_id
1 'polypeptide(L)'
;MEDPIIARYGIRRLMTVPGLSTSDEPTTNPVLRREIRRAQRIIEGENLDIRRRLWDYSEVVETQRQWIQAWRHEILRAEPPLTLLAERSPTRYAQARTVAGDDILRRVEQRVTLLALDRHWSNHLAQMRWNRDRLALIGLVGKNPLAEFFREAGDEFGRLPSRVEDQAVRTF
;
A
#
# COMPACT_ATOMS: atom_id res chain seq x y z
N MET A 1 28.62 -0.15 24.50
CA MET A 1 27.66 0.23 23.45
C MET A 1 26.36 0.58 24.16
N GLU A 2 26.04 1.87 24.26
CA GLU A 2 24.93 2.33 25.11
C GLU A 2 23.57 2.03 24.48
N ASP A 3 22.59 1.61 25.29
CA ASP A 3 21.25 1.25 24.82
C ASP A 3 20.45 2.52 24.43
N PRO A 4 19.95 2.65 23.19
CA PRO A 4 19.16 3.79 22.73
C PRO A 4 17.88 4.02 23.56
N ILE A 5 17.36 2.99 24.23
CA ILE A 5 16.22 3.09 25.16
C ILE A 5 16.56 3.97 26.36
N ILE A 6 17.77 3.86 26.89
CA ILE A 6 18.24 4.59 28.08
C ILE A 6 18.36 6.09 27.76
N ALA A 7 18.80 6.42 26.55
CA ALA A 7 18.95 7.80 26.08
C ALA A 7 17.59 8.44 25.77
N ARG A 8 16.71 7.75 25.02
CA ARG A 8 15.42 8.29 24.56
C ARG A 8 14.46 8.62 25.71
N TYR A 9 14.48 7.83 26.78
CA TYR A 9 13.56 7.98 27.92
C TYR A 9 14.18 8.68 29.14
N GLY A 10 15.36 9.29 28.99
CA GLY A 10 16.01 10.05 30.06
C GLY A 10 16.45 9.19 31.26
N ILE A 11 16.43 7.86 31.14
CA ILE A 11 16.85 6.91 32.18
C ILE A 11 18.32 7.13 32.54
N ARG A 12 19.12 7.65 31.60
CA ARG A 12 20.50 8.09 31.84
C ARG A 12 20.63 9.00 33.07
N ARG A 13 19.69 9.93 33.28
CA ARG A 13 19.73 10.86 34.43
C ARG A 13 19.58 10.14 35.76
N LEU A 14 18.91 8.99 35.78
CA LEU A 14 18.74 8.14 36.96
C LEU A 14 19.97 7.28 37.23
N MET A 15 20.72 6.92 36.19
CA MET A 15 21.99 6.18 36.30
C MET A 15 23.13 7.07 36.82
N THR A 16 23.07 8.39 36.58
CA THR A 16 24.05 9.35 37.10
C THR A 16 23.86 9.72 38.58
N VAL A 17 22.78 9.27 39.23
CA VAL A 17 22.54 9.54 40.65
C VAL A 17 23.44 8.62 41.50
N PRO A 18 24.25 9.16 42.43
CA PRO A 18 25.10 8.35 43.30
C PRO A 18 24.29 7.31 44.08
N GLY A 19 24.67 6.03 43.99
CA GLY A 19 23.98 4.91 44.65
C GLY A 19 22.93 4.17 43.80
N LEU A 20 22.66 4.63 42.56
CA LEU A 20 21.71 4.00 41.63
C LEU A 20 22.37 3.19 40.49
N SER A 21 23.65 3.41 40.18
CA SER A 21 24.41 2.64 39.17
C SER A 21 25.91 2.61 39.47
N THR A 22 26.30 2.10 40.63
CA THR A 22 27.70 2.16 41.08
C THR A 22 28.49 0.84 40.91
N SER A 23 28.10 -0.08 40.03
CA SER A 23 28.84 -1.35 39.83
C SER A 23 28.61 -1.97 38.44
N ASP A 24 29.61 -2.69 37.94
CA ASP A 24 29.55 -3.58 36.76
C ASP A 24 28.65 -4.82 36.98
N GLU A 25 28.04 -4.97 38.16
CA GLU A 25 27.05 -6.00 38.45
C GLU A 25 25.66 -5.68 37.85
N PRO A 26 24.87 -6.71 37.47
CA PRO A 26 23.50 -6.52 37.02
C PRO A 26 22.69 -5.68 38.00
N THR A 27 22.21 -4.51 37.56
CA THR A 27 21.55 -3.53 38.45
C THR A 27 20.35 -4.13 39.20
N THR A 28 20.43 -4.17 40.53
CA THR A 28 19.37 -4.73 41.40
C THR A 28 18.43 -3.65 41.96
N ASN A 29 18.73 -2.36 41.72
CA ASN A 29 17.98 -1.24 42.29
C ASN A 29 16.48 -1.25 41.86
N PRO A 30 15.52 -1.31 42.81
CA PRO A 30 14.09 -1.36 42.51
C PRO A 30 13.56 -0.15 41.73
N VAL A 31 14.10 1.05 41.96
CA VAL A 31 13.70 2.30 41.30
C VAL A 31 14.13 2.26 39.84
N LEU A 32 15.39 1.93 39.56
CA LEU A 32 15.89 1.80 38.19
C LEU A 32 15.17 0.67 37.43
N ARG A 33 14.91 -0.47 38.09
CA ARG A 33 14.12 -1.58 37.50
C ARG A 33 12.68 -1.18 37.18
N ARG A 34 12.06 -0.29 37.97
CA ARG A 34 10.71 0.23 37.69
C ARG A 34 10.73 1.14 36.46
N GLU A 35 11.70 2.04 36.37
CA GLU A 35 11.81 2.98 35.26
C GLU A 35 12.22 2.29 33.94
N ILE A 36 13.10 1.28 33.99
CA ILE A 36 13.40 0.43 32.83
C ILE A 36 12.13 -0.29 32.34
N ARG A 37 11.39 -0.94 33.25
CA ARG A 37 10.12 -1.61 32.89
C ARG A 37 9.04 -0.65 32.37
N ARG A 38 9.07 0.60 32.78
CA ARG A 38 8.18 1.66 32.25
C ARG A 38 8.58 2.00 30.83
N ALA A 39 9.85 2.29 30.57
CA ALA A 39 10.35 2.61 29.24
C ALA A 39 10.14 1.46 28.26
N GLN A 40 10.40 0.22 28.67
CA GLN A 40 10.13 -0.99 27.89
C GLN A 40 8.65 -1.08 27.49
N ARG A 41 7.71 -0.92 28.43
CA ARG A 41 6.26 -0.92 28.12
C ARG A 41 5.87 0.17 27.12
N ILE A 42 6.44 1.37 27.23
CA ILE A 42 6.16 2.45 26.28
C ILE A 42 6.65 2.07 24.88
N ILE A 43 7.88 1.55 24.77
CA ILE A 43 8.46 1.11 23.48
C ILE A 43 7.68 -0.04 22.87
N GLU A 44 7.30 -1.02 23.68
CA GLU A 44 6.47 -2.14 23.24
C GLU A 44 5.12 -1.64 22.70
N GLY A 45 4.51 -0.66 23.38
CA GLY A 45 3.30 0.02 22.91
C GLY A 45 3.51 0.74 21.57
N GLU A 46 4.56 1.55 21.46
CA GLU A 46 4.90 2.25 20.20
C GLU A 46 5.17 1.27 19.06
N ASN A 47 5.91 0.19 19.32
CA ASN A 47 6.19 -0.86 18.34
C ASN A 47 4.92 -1.60 17.91
N LEU A 48 4.02 -1.89 18.85
CA LEU A 48 2.73 -2.50 18.55
C LEU A 48 1.89 -1.58 17.65
N ASP A 49 1.85 -0.29 17.95
CA ASP A 49 1.11 0.70 17.16
C ASP A 49 1.70 0.86 15.74
N ILE A 50 3.03 0.87 15.60
CA ILE A 50 3.71 0.87 14.30
C ILE A 50 3.31 -0.38 13.49
N ARG A 51 3.35 -1.56 14.13
CA ARG A 51 2.99 -2.82 13.46
C ARG A 51 1.54 -2.83 13.01
N ARG A 52 0.62 -2.35 13.85
CA ARG A 52 -0.81 -2.24 13.51
C ARG A 52 -0.99 -1.35 12.27
N ARG A 53 -0.38 -0.15 12.26
CA ARG A 53 -0.46 0.75 11.10
C ARG A 53 0.12 0.13 9.83
N LEU A 54 1.27 -0.53 9.91
CA LEU A 54 1.87 -1.22 8.77
C LEU A 54 0.95 -2.32 8.23
N TRP A 55 0.31 -3.07 9.11
CA TRP A 55 -0.67 -4.08 8.74
C TRP A 55 -1.88 -3.45 8.04
N ASP A 56 -2.45 -2.37 8.61
CA ASP A 56 -3.59 -1.64 8.03
C ASP A 56 -3.28 -1.18 6.59
N TYR A 57 -2.07 -0.67 6.34
CA TYR A 57 -1.65 -0.27 4.98
C TYR A 57 -1.52 -1.47 4.02
N SER A 58 -0.97 -2.58 4.51
CA SER A 58 -0.81 -3.80 3.71
C SER A 58 -2.16 -4.44 3.37
N GLU A 59 -3.12 -4.41 4.28
CA GLU A 59 -4.45 -4.99 4.09
C GLU A 59 -5.19 -4.36 2.89
N VAL A 60 -5.11 -3.03 2.74
CA VAL A 60 -5.75 -2.33 1.63
C VAL A 60 -5.14 -2.72 0.29
N VAL A 61 -3.81 -2.76 0.20
CA VAL A 61 -3.13 -3.16 -1.03
C VAL A 61 -3.46 -4.62 -1.39
N GLU A 62 -3.53 -5.50 -0.40
CA GLU A 62 -3.87 -6.90 -0.61
C GLU A 62 -5.31 -7.08 -1.10
N THR A 63 -6.26 -6.37 -0.49
CA THR A 63 -7.67 -6.36 -0.93
C THR A 63 -7.80 -5.91 -2.38
N GLN A 64 -7.12 -4.81 -2.73
CA GLN A 64 -7.10 -4.28 -4.09
C GLN A 64 -6.43 -5.24 -5.08
N ARG A 65 -5.33 -5.90 -4.67
CA ARG A 65 -4.63 -6.91 -5.47
C ARG A 65 -5.55 -8.08 -5.79
N GLN A 66 -6.31 -8.59 -4.82
CA GLN A 66 -7.25 -9.69 -5.04
C GLN A 66 -8.31 -9.32 -6.07
N TRP A 67 -8.85 -8.10 -6.00
CA TRP A 67 -9.81 -7.58 -6.98
C TRP A 67 -9.22 -7.50 -8.39
N ILE A 68 -8.01 -6.93 -8.53
CA ILE A 68 -7.30 -6.84 -9.82
C ILE A 68 -7.01 -8.23 -10.40
N GLN A 69 -6.62 -9.18 -9.54
CA GLN A 69 -6.39 -10.55 -9.97
C GLN A 69 -7.67 -11.21 -10.45
N ALA A 70 -8.80 -11.05 -9.75
CA ALA A 70 -10.09 -11.56 -10.19
C ALA A 70 -10.44 -11.00 -11.58
N TRP A 71 -10.38 -9.68 -11.75
CA TRP A 71 -10.65 -9.04 -13.03
C TRP A 71 -9.71 -9.51 -14.15
N ARG A 72 -8.41 -9.65 -13.86
CA ARG A 72 -7.42 -10.19 -14.81
C ARG A 72 -7.77 -11.63 -15.24
N HIS A 73 -8.22 -12.46 -14.31
CA HIS A 73 -8.64 -13.84 -14.62
C HIS A 73 -9.91 -13.86 -15.47
N GLU A 74 -10.86 -12.96 -15.23
CA GLU A 74 -12.05 -12.82 -16.07
C GLU A 74 -11.67 -12.43 -17.50
N ILE A 75 -10.77 -11.46 -17.69
CA ILE A 75 -10.26 -11.07 -19.01
C ILE A 75 -9.56 -12.25 -19.70
N LEU A 76 -8.74 -13.02 -18.97
CA LEU A 76 -8.04 -14.19 -19.51
C LEU A 76 -8.97 -15.33 -19.90
N ARG A 77 -10.06 -15.52 -19.15
CA ARG A 77 -11.04 -16.59 -19.38
C ARG A 77 -12.15 -16.21 -20.35
N ALA A 78 -12.31 -14.92 -20.66
CA ALA A 78 -13.44 -14.31 -21.36
C ALA A 78 -14.13 -15.23 -22.38
N GLU A 79 -15.11 -15.97 -21.87
CA GLU A 79 -16.16 -16.67 -22.59
C GLU A 79 -17.48 -16.26 -21.93
N PRO A 80 -18.30 -15.38 -22.55
CA PRO A 80 -18.22 -14.84 -23.92
C PRO A 80 -17.13 -13.74 -24.14
N PRO A 81 -16.84 -13.38 -25.41
CA PRO A 81 -15.79 -12.41 -25.75
C PRO A 81 -16.07 -11.00 -25.21
N LEU A 82 -15.00 -10.28 -24.92
CA LEU A 82 -15.02 -8.86 -24.56
C LEU A 82 -15.74 -8.04 -25.66
N THR A 83 -16.48 -7.00 -25.24
CA THR A 83 -17.26 -6.11 -26.13
C THR A 83 -16.84 -4.65 -26.04
N LEU A 84 -15.85 -4.35 -25.20
CA LEU A 84 -15.37 -3.00 -24.90
C LEU A 84 -15.02 -2.22 -26.17
N LEU A 85 -14.24 -2.80 -27.09
CA LEU A 85 -13.80 -2.09 -28.29
C LEU A 85 -14.95 -1.85 -29.28
N ALA A 86 -15.85 -2.83 -29.39
CA ALA A 86 -17.04 -2.71 -30.23
C ALA A 86 -18.00 -1.62 -29.71
N GLU A 87 -18.16 -1.52 -28.39
CA GLU A 87 -19.03 -0.54 -27.74
C GLU A 87 -18.41 0.87 -27.75
N ARG A 88 -17.12 0.99 -27.41
CA ARG A 88 -16.46 2.30 -27.26
C ARG A 88 -15.89 2.85 -28.55
N SER A 89 -15.72 2.04 -29.59
CA SER A 89 -15.17 2.46 -30.89
C SER A 89 -15.76 1.65 -32.08
N PRO A 90 -17.09 1.71 -32.28
CA PRO A 90 -17.80 0.84 -33.23
C PRO A 90 -17.30 0.97 -34.67
N THR A 91 -16.99 2.19 -35.12
CA THR A 91 -16.50 2.43 -36.49
C THR A 91 -15.15 1.77 -36.75
N ARG A 92 -14.18 1.95 -35.83
CA ARG A 92 -12.85 1.32 -35.94
C ARG A 92 -12.95 -0.18 -35.82
N TYR A 93 -13.76 -0.67 -34.89
CA TYR A 93 -13.99 -2.10 -34.72
C TYR A 93 -14.55 -2.74 -35.98
N ALA A 94 -15.58 -2.14 -36.59
CA ALA A 94 -16.18 -2.62 -37.83
C ALA A 94 -15.18 -2.65 -39.00
N GLN A 95 -14.33 -1.62 -39.13
CA GLN A 95 -13.28 -1.57 -40.15
C GLN A 95 -12.20 -2.63 -39.92
N ALA A 96 -11.73 -2.79 -38.68
CA ALA A 96 -10.72 -3.80 -38.36
C ALA A 96 -11.28 -5.22 -38.51
N ARG A 97 -12.59 -5.40 -38.29
CA ARG A 97 -13.29 -6.69 -38.43
C ARG A 97 -13.26 -7.21 -39.86
N THR A 98 -13.42 -6.34 -40.86
CA THR A 98 -13.40 -6.77 -42.28
C THR A 98 -12.02 -7.25 -42.71
N VAL A 99 -10.95 -6.73 -42.11
CA VAL A 99 -9.57 -7.07 -42.46
C VAL A 99 -9.05 -8.27 -41.65
N ALA A 100 -9.28 -8.29 -40.34
CA ALA A 100 -8.66 -9.25 -39.42
C ALA A 100 -9.60 -10.40 -38.99
N GLY A 101 -10.91 -10.22 -39.08
CA GLY A 101 -11.89 -11.17 -38.57
C GLY A 101 -12.00 -11.23 -37.04
N ASP A 102 -13.03 -11.93 -36.57
CA ASP A 102 -13.46 -11.91 -35.16
C ASP A 102 -12.44 -12.55 -34.20
N ASP A 103 -11.76 -13.61 -34.64
CA ASP A 103 -10.77 -14.32 -33.81
C ASP A 103 -9.54 -13.49 -33.49
N ILE A 104 -9.08 -12.69 -34.45
CA ILE A 104 -7.94 -11.80 -34.23
C ILE A 104 -8.38 -10.63 -33.38
N LEU A 105 -9.53 -10.01 -33.67
CA LEU A 105 -10.03 -8.88 -32.89
C LEU A 105 -10.24 -9.21 -31.41
N ARG A 106 -10.82 -10.37 -31.10
CA ARG A 106 -10.97 -10.82 -29.71
C ARG A 106 -9.62 -10.93 -28.99
N ARG A 107 -8.61 -11.50 -29.66
CA ARG A 107 -7.26 -11.63 -29.09
C ARG A 107 -6.58 -10.27 -28.94
N VAL A 108 -6.81 -9.35 -29.87
CA VAL A 108 -6.33 -7.96 -29.77
C VAL A 108 -6.96 -7.29 -28.56
N GLU A 109 -8.29 -7.34 -28.43
CA GLU A 109 -9.04 -6.76 -27.32
C GLU A 109 -8.55 -7.27 -25.96
N GLN A 110 -8.44 -8.59 -25.83
CA GLN A 110 -7.91 -9.22 -24.63
C GLN A 110 -6.49 -8.73 -24.32
N ARG A 111 -5.60 -8.66 -25.32
CA ARG A 111 -4.21 -8.22 -25.15
C ARG A 111 -4.14 -6.75 -24.73
N VAL A 112 -4.85 -5.84 -25.41
CA VAL A 112 -4.79 -4.40 -25.10
C VAL A 112 -5.40 -4.11 -23.73
N THR A 113 -6.44 -4.84 -23.33
CA THR A 113 -7.07 -4.70 -22.02
C THR A 113 -6.15 -5.20 -20.92
N LEU A 114 -5.53 -6.37 -21.08
CA LEU A 114 -4.55 -6.89 -20.12
C LEU A 114 -3.33 -5.97 -19.99
N LEU A 115 -2.81 -5.45 -21.11
CA LEU A 115 -1.70 -4.51 -21.09
C LEU A 115 -2.06 -3.22 -20.34
N ALA A 116 -3.25 -2.68 -20.57
CA ALA A 116 -3.73 -1.50 -19.87
C ALA A 116 -3.89 -1.79 -18.37
N LEU A 117 -4.49 -2.93 -18.00
CA LEU A 117 -4.65 -3.36 -16.61
C LEU A 117 -3.32 -3.47 -15.88
N ASP A 118 -2.37 -4.24 -16.44
CA ASP A 118 -1.05 -4.47 -15.83
C ASP A 118 -0.28 -3.15 -15.65
N ARG A 119 -0.38 -2.23 -16.62
CA ARG A 119 0.24 -0.90 -16.54
C ARG A 119 -0.39 -0.03 -15.46
N HIS A 120 -1.72 0.04 -15.40
CA HIS A 120 -2.40 0.85 -14.40
C HIS A 120 -2.22 0.30 -12.99
N TRP A 121 -2.20 -1.03 -12.82
CA TRP A 121 -1.89 -1.65 -11.54
C TRP A 121 -0.47 -1.35 -11.07
N SER A 122 0.53 -1.43 -11.96
CA SER A 122 1.91 -1.06 -11.64
C SER A 122 2.03 0.39 -11.17
N ASN A 123 1.38 1.32 -11.89
CA ASN A 123 1.34 2.73 -11.51
C ASN A 123 0.64 2.95 -10.15
N HIS A 124 -0.46 2.22 -9.90
CA HIS A 124 -1.17 2.26 -8.63
C HIS A 124 -0.28 1.83 -7.46
N LEU A 125 0.47 0.73 -7.61
CA LEU A 125 1.42 0.29 -6.58
C LEU A 125 2.53 1.31 -6.29
N ALA A 126 3.01 2.01 -7.32
CA ALA A 126 3.96 3.10 -7.15
C ALA A 126 3.34 4.28 -6.40
N GLN A 127 2.09 4.63 -6.73
CA GLN A 127 1.34 5.68 -6.05
C GLN A 127 1.06 5.33 -4.58
N MET A 128 0.69 4.08 -4.28
CA MET A 128 0.49 3.60 -2.90
C MET A 128 1.76 3.71 -2.05
N ARG A 129 2.93 3.43 -2.65
CA ARG A 129 4.23 3.64 -2.00
C ARG A 129 4.46 5.13 -1.71
N TRP A 130 4.22 5.99 -2.69
CA TRP A 130 4.37 7.44 -2.52
C TRP A 130 3.41 8.00 -1.45
N ASN A 131 2.14 7.58 -1.46
CA ASN A 131 1.13 7.97 -0.48
C ASN A 131 1.60 7.61 0.94
N ARG A 132 2.11 6.38 1.12
CA ARG A 132 2.65 5.90 2.41
C ARG A 132 3.85 6.73 2.87
N ASP A 133 4.79 7.04 1.98
CA ASP A 133 6.00 7.77 2.34
C ASP A 133 5.67 9.25 2.70
N ARG A 134 4.59 9.82 2.14
CA ARG A 134 4.08 11.17 2.47
C ARG A 134 3.42 11.25 3.86
N LEU A 135 3.01 10.14 4.46
CA LEU A 135 2.25 10.14 5.72
C LEU A 135 2.99 10.78 6.89
N ALA A 136 4.33 10.75 6.88
CA ALA A 136 5.15 11.44 7.87
C ALA A 136 4.86 12.96 7.89
N LEU A 137 4.58 13.57 6.73
CA LEU A 137 4.26 14.99 6.62
C LEU A 137 2.82 15.29 7.08
N ILE A 138 1.88 14.36 6.87
CA ILE A 138 0.48 14.53 7.27
C ILE A 138 0.34 14.51 8.80
N GLY A 139 1.16 13.72 9.49
CA GLY A 139 1.21 13.74 10.95
C GLY A 139 1.61 15.09 11.54
N LEU A 140 2.40 15.90 10.82
CA LEU A 140 2.85 17.22 11.29
C LEU A 140 1.73 18.27 11.30
N VAL A 141 0.71 18.11 10.45
CA VAL A 141 -0.44 19.01 10.34
C VAL A 141 -1.65 18.56 11.18
N GLY A 142 -1.46 17.58 12.08
CA GLY A 142 -2.49 17.15 13.03
C GLY A 142 -3.64 16.32 12.43
N LYS A 143 -3.53 15.92 11.16
CA LYS A 143 -4.49 15.02 10.51
C LYS A 143 -4.18 13.56 10.86
N ASN A 144 -5.21 12.70 10.79
CA ASN A 144 -5.03 11.26 10.92
C ASN A 144 -4.42 10.69 9.61
N PRO A 145 -3.16 10.22 9.61
CA PRO A 145 -2.50 9.77 8.38
C PRO A 145 -3.13 8.50 7.80
N LEU A 146 -3.67 7.62 8.64
CA LEU A 146 -4.30 6.38 8.19
C LEU A 146 -5.59 6.65 7.43
N ALA A 147 -6.42 7.57 7.94
CA ALA A 147 -7.67 7.95 7.28
C ALA A 147 -7.42 8.59 5.90
N GLU A 148 -6.44 9.48 5.81
CA GLU A 148 -6.07 10.12 4.53
C GLU A 148 -5.51 9.11 3.53
N PHE A 149 -4.67 8.18 3.98
CA PHE A 149 -4.17 7.09 3.13
C PHE A 149 -5.32 6.26 2.55
N PHE A 150 -6.26 5.82 3.38
CA PHE A 150 -7.41 5.02 2.92
C PHE A 150 -8.31 5.77 1.95
N ARG A 151 -8.57 7.05 2.22
CA ARG A 151 -9.35 7.90 1.31
C ARG A 151 -8.68 8.01 -0.05
N GLU A 152 -7.40 8.38 -0.10
CA GLU A 152 -6.65 8.53 -1.36
C GLU A 152 -6.52 7.21 -2.11
N ALA A 153 -6.17 6.13 -1.42
CA ALA A 153 -6.07 4.80 -2.00
C ALA A 153 -7.40 4.32 -2.59
N GLY A 154 -8.52 4.59 -1.91
CA GLY A 154 -9.87 4.27 -2.39
C GLY A 154 -10.27 5.10 -3.61
N ASP A 155 -10.06 6.42 -3.55
CA ASP A 155 -10.40 7.35 -4.63
C ASP A 155 -9.63 7.05 -5.93
N GLU A 156 -8.35 6.68 -5.81
CA GLU A 156 -7.51 6.32 -6.96
C GLU A 156 -7.88 4.96 -7.53
N PHE A 157 -8.04 3.96 -6.66
CA PHE A 157 -8.40 2.61 -7.08
C PHE A 157 -9.79 2.55 -7.71
N GLY A 158 -10.77 3.28 -7.17
CA GLY A 158 -12.12 3.33 -7.72
C GLY A 158 -12.19 3.89 -9.15
N ARG A 159 -11.19 4.67 -9.57
CA ARG A 159 -11.08 5.20 -10.95
C ARG A 159 -10.23 4.31 -11.87
N LEU A 160 -9.58 3.28 -11.34
CA LEU A 160 -8.71 2.39 -12.10
C LEU A 160 -9.46 1.68 -13.24
N PRO A 161 -10.68 1.13 -13.05
CA PRO A 161 -11.35 0.39 -14.12
C PRO A 161 -11.60 1.23 -15.37
N SER A 162 -12.17 2.43 -15.21
CA SER A 162 -12.43 3.35 -16.33
C SER A 162 -11.14 3.76 -17.03
N ARG A 163 -10.04 3.98 -16.30
CA ARG A 163 -8.73 4.32 -16.90
C ARG A 163 -8.17 3.18 -17.75
N VAL A 164 -8.34 1.94 -17.30
CA VAL A 164 -7.93 0.76 -18.06
C VAL A 164 -8.72 0.64 -19.35
N GLU A 165 -10.05 0.81 -19.28
CA GLU A 165 -10.91 0.81 -20.47
C GLU A 165 -10.53 1.92 -21.45
N ASP A 166 -10.38 3.15 -20.96
CA ASP A 166 -9.99 4.31 -21.78
C ASP A 166 -8.63 4.10 -22.45
N GLN A 167 -7.66 3.53 -21.72
CA GLN A 167 -6.33 3.23 -22.26
C GLN A 167 -6.38 2.09 -23.28
N ALA A 168 -7.18 1.05 -23.06
CA ALA A 168 -7.37 -0.04 -24.02
C ALA A 168 -7.95 0.49 -25.34
N VAL A 169 -9.00 1.30 -25.27
CA VAL A 169 -9.63 1.94 -26.44
C VAL A 169 -8.68 2.90 -27.15
N ARG A 170 -7.85 3.65 -26.41
CA ARG A 170 -6.83 4.53 -27.01
C ARG A 170 -5.69 3.77 -27.69
N THR A 171 -5.40 2.55 -27.24
CA THR A 171 -4.30 1.73 -27.78
C THR A 171 -4.74 0.99 -29.04
N PHE A 172 -6.04 0.74 -29.20
CA PHE A 172 -6.68 0.15 -30.37
C PHE A 172 -6.88 1.17 -31.52
#